data_AF-A0A2R6NVC0-F1
#
_entry.id   AF-A0A2R6NVC0-F1
#
_cell.length_a   1.000
_cell.length_b   1.000
_cell.length_c   1.000
_cell.angle_alpha   90.00
_cell.angle_beta   90.00
_cell.angle_gamma   90.00
#
_symmetry.space_group_name_H-M   'P 1'
#
loop_
_entity.id
_entity.type
_entity.pdbx_description
1 polymer ?
#
loop_
_entity_poly.entity_id
_entity_poly.type
_entity_poly.pdbx_seq_one_letter_code
_entity_poly.pdbx_strand_id
1 'polypeptide(L)'
;MPKGALLHAHLDATVNAEILLQLALNQPYFYVRTTGRLTEANISTLLPEFTALRTAHTNGVVPSSVTDASYSHGVWLPIQSARESFDSTLGGPSAFDKWVIGTLTVSPAEAYQTHNTTTKIWRKFQSTFLVSHPLIYHAPIWHDYIHQFLISSIEDGISYVEVRINFFER
;
A
#
# COMPACT_ATOMS: atom_id res chain seq x y z
N MET A 1 -23.56 12.70 12.67
CA MET A 1 -23.89 14.15 12.66
C MET A 1 -23.71 14.64 11.23
N PRO A 2 -24.61 15.48 10.67
CA PRO A 2 -24.39 16.06 9.34
C PRO A 2 -23.25 17.07 9.41
N LYS A 3 -22.13 16.79 8.71
CA LYS A 3 -20.90 17.61 8.72
C LYS A 3 -20.84 18.61 7.57
N GLY A 4 -21.72 18.51 6.58
CA GLY A 4 -21.74 19.41 5.43
C GLY A 4 -20.69 19.03 4.39
N ALA A 5 -19.54 19.70 4.37
CA ALA A 5 -18.56 19.58 3.30
C ALA A 5 -17.12 19.29 3.76
N LEU A 6 -16.38 18.48 2.99
CA LEU A 6 -14.94 18.26 3.12
C LEU A 6 -14.20 19.09 2.05
N LEU A 7 -13.78 20.30 2.41
CA LEU A 7 -13.21 21.27 1.47
C LEU A 7 -11.69 21.20 1.31
N HIS A 8 -11.03 20.33 2.08
CA HIS A 8 -9.61 20.10 1.99
C HIS A 8 -9.29 18.64 2.34
N ALA A 9 -8.97 17.86 1.31
CA ALA A 9 -8.38 16.55 1.45
C ALA A 9 -7.50 16.25 0.25
N HIS A 10 -6.43 15.49 0.46
CA HIS A 10 -5.63 14.90 -0.62
C HIS A 10 -6.28 13.58 -1.00
N LEU A 11 -6.72 13.43 -2.24
CA LEU A 11 -7.53 12.30 -2.67
C LEU A 11 -6.82 10.95 -2.43
N ASP A 12 -5.52 10.91 -2.64
CA ASP A 12 -4.65 9.75 -2.45
C ASP A 12 -4.41 9.37 -0.97
N ALA A 13 -5.05 10.08 -0.03
CA ALA A 13 -5.00 9.83 1.41
C ALA A 13 -6.40 9.74 2.07
N THR A 14 -7.46 9.44 1.31
CA THR A 14 -8.83 9.43 1.86
C THR A 14 -9.40 8.05 2.15
N VAL A 15 -8.93 6.99 1.49
CA VAL A 15 -9.43 5.62 1.69
C VAL A 15 -8.56 4.87 2.70
N ASN A 16 -9.20 4.07 3.56
CA ASN A 16 -8.52 3.20 4.51
C ASN A 16 -7.54 2.25 3.80
N ALA A 17 -6.30 2.17 4.29
CA ALA A 17 -5.22 1.34 3.74
C ALA A 17 -5.57 -0.15 3.67
N GLU A 18 -6.38 -0.66 4.61
CA GLU A 18 -6.89 -2.04 4.57
C GLU A 18 -7.75 -2.26 3.33
N ILE A 19 -8.67 -1.34 3.03
CA ILE A 19 -9.53 -1.43 1.84
C ILE A 19 -8.69 -1.31 0.57
N LEU A 20 -7.72 -0.40 0.53
CA LEU A 20 -6.80 -0.27 -0.61
C LEU A 20 -6.03 -1.59 -0.87
N LEU A 21 -5.53 -2.24 0.18
CA LEU A 21 -4.88 -3.53 0.06
C LEU A 21 -5.85 -4.61 -0.45
N GLN A 22 -7.10 -4.65 0.04
CA GLN A 22 -8.10 -5.59 -0.46
C GLN A 22 -8.42 -5.37 -1.95
N LEU A 23 -8.56 -4.11 -2.38
CA LEU A 23 -8.77 -3.78 -3.79
C LEU A 23 -7.61 -4.29 -4.66
N ALA A 24 -6.36 -4.19 -4.17
CA ALA A 24 -5.19 -4.71 -4.85
C ALA A 24 -5.13 -6.24 -4.88
N LEU A 25 -5.47 -6.91 -3.77
CA LEU A 25 -5.53 -8.37 -3.69
C LEU A 25 -6.62 -8.97 -4.61
N ASN A 26 -7.63 -8.20 -4.97
CA ASN A 26 -8.67 -8.61 -5.93
C ASN A 26 -8.23 -8.49 -7.40
N GLN A 27 -7.03 -7.95 -7.69
CA GLN A 27 -6.54 -7.79 -9.06
C GLN A 27 -5.68 -8.99 -9.51
N PRO A 28 -6.02 -9.68 -10.62
CA PRO A 28 -5.36 -10.93 -11.03
C PRO A 28 -3.93 -10.76 -11.55
N TYR A 29 -3.53 -9.54 -11.94
CA TYR A 29 -2.23 -9.27 -12.56
C TYR A 29 -1.43 -8.21 -11.80
N PHE A 30 -1.61 -8.18 -10.47
CA PHE A 30 -0.97 -7.22 -9.60
C PHE A 30 0.16 -7.87 -8.82
N TYR A 31 1.30 -7.19 -8.78
CA TYR A 31 2.57 -7.76 -8.32
C TYR A 31 3.18 -6.88 -7.25
N VAL A 32 3.95 -7.52 -6.37
CA VAL A 32 4.76 -6.89 -5.34
C VAL A 32 6.21 -7.32 -5.50
N ARG A 33 7.14 -6.41 -5.21
CA ARG A 33 8.56 -6.73 -5.02
C ARG A 33 9.14 -5.89 -3.90
N THR A 34 10.35 -6.25 -3.50
CA THR A 34 11.16 -5.48 -2.56
C THR A 34 12.60 -5.40 -3.05
N THR A 35 13.35 -4.43 -2.54
CA THR A 35 14.79 -4.27 -2.82
C THR A 35 15.66 -5.30 -2.09
N GLY A 36 15.11 -6.43 -1.65
CA GLY A 36 15.84 -7.46 -0.93
C GLY A 36 14.88 -8.37 -0.18
N ARG A 37 15.40 -9.46 0.37
CA ARG A 37 14.61 -10.38 1.19
C ARG A 37 14.07 -9.66 2.43
N LEU A 38 12.78 -9.81 2.66
CA LEU A 38 12.12 -9.33 3.86
C LEU A 38 12.40 -10.30 5.03
N THR A 39 12.84 -9.76 6.15
CA THR A 39 13.23 -10.50 7.36
C THR A 39 12.78 -9.71 8.59
N GLU A 40 12.78 -10.32 9.76
CA GLU A 40 12.45 -9.63 11.01
C GLU A 40 13.28 -8.36 11.23
N ALA A 41 14.55 -8.38 10.84
CA ALA A 41 15.48 -7.26 11.04
C ALA A 41 15.18 -6.03 10.16
N ASN A 42 14.50 -6.20 9.01
CA ASN A 42 14.29 -5.12 8.04
C ASN A 42 12.81 -4.87 7.70
N ILE A 43 11.87 -5.64 8.23
CA ILE A 43 10.43 -5.53 7.92
C ILE A 43 9.84 -4.14 8.23
N SER A 44 10.42 -3.41 9.18
CA SER A 44 9.98 -2.06 9.56
C SER A 44 10.49 -0.96 8.62
N THR A 45 11.48 -1.24 7.77
CA THR A 45 12.13 -0.23 6.92
C THR A 45 12.07 -0.56 5.43
N LEU A 46 11.95 -1.83 5.07
CA LEU A 46 11.89 -2.26 3.68
C LEU A 46 10.49 -1.99 3.10
N LEU A 47 10.45 -1.14 2.07
CA LEU A 47 9.21 -0.75 1.41
C LEU A 47 8.87 -1.71 0.26
N PRO A 48 7.59 -2.10 0.10
CA PRO A 48 7.13 -2.77 -1.09
C PRO A 48 7.05 -1.80 -2.27
N GLU A 49 7.32 -2.33 -3.45
CA GLU A 49 6.96 -1.71 -4.72
C GLU A 49 5.85 -2.53 -5.35
N PHE A 50 4.90 -1.85 -6.00
CA PHE A 50 3.75 -2.47 -6.62
C PHE A 50 3.66 -2.12 -8.10
N THR A 51 3.14 -3.04 -8.90
CA THR A 51 2.84 -2.77 -10.30
C THR A 51 1.85 -3.79 -10.87
N ALA A 52 1.21 -3.44 -11.98
CA ALA A 52 0.44 -4.38 -12.78
C ALA A 52 1.26 -4.84 -13.99
N LEU A 53 1.38 -6.16 -14.19
CA LEU A 53 2.16 -6.73 -15.29
C LEU A 53 1.24 -7.49 -16.25
N ARG A 54 1.28 -7.15 -17.53
CA ARG A 54 0.45 -7.79 -18.57
C ARG A 54 0.80 -9.26 -18.82
N THR A 55 2.04 -9.64 -18.54
CA THR A 55 2.56 -10.99 -18.69
C THR A 55 3.26 -11.41 -17.42
N ALA A 56 3.04 -12.66 -17.00
CA ALA A 56 3.73 -13.23 -15.86
C ALA A 56 5.25 -13.17 -16.11
N HIS A 57 5.96 -12.32 -15.36
CA HIS A 57 7.41 -12.25 -15.39
C HIS A 57 7.98 -13.38 -14.54
N THR A 58 8.03 -14.59 -15.08
CA THR A 58 8.64 -15.75 -14.42
C THR A 58 9.87 -16.20 -15.20
N ASN A 59 10.94 -15.40 -15.17
CA ASN A 59 12.23 -15.86 -15.68
C ASN A 59 12.96 -16.59 -14.54
N GLY A 60 12.92 -17.93 -14.55
CA GLY A 60 13.69 -18.78 -13.64
C GLY A 60 12.91 -19.36 -12.46
N VAL A 61 13.64 -19.80 -11.42
CA VAL A 61 13.06 -20.27 -10.15
C VAL A 61 12.47 -19.06 -9.44
N VAL A 62 11.15 -18.96 -9.44
CA VAL A 62 10.44 -17.84 -8.82
C VAL A 62 10.30 -18.15 -7.32
N PRO A 63 10.84 -17.31 -6.42
CA PRO A 63 10.64 -17.47 -4.98
C PRO A 63 9.15 -17.38 -4.66
N SER A 64 8.70 -18.12 -3.66
CA SER A 64 7.28 -18.18 -3.30
C SER A 64 6.77 -16.88 -2.65
N SER A 65 7.66 -16.15 -1.98
CA SER A 65 7.39 -14.94 -1.21
C SER A 65 8.59 -14.00 -1.17
N VAL A 66 8.36 -12.73 -0.84
CA VAL A 66 9.41 -11.73 -0.53
C VAL A 66 10.24 -12.09 0.72
N THR A 67 9.74 -13.02 1.54
CA THR A 67 10.42 -13.54 2.74
C THR A 67 11.23 -14.80 2.48
N ASP A 68 11.09 -15.41 1.30
CA ASP A 68 11.74 -16.67 0.92
C ASP A 68 13.27 -16.54 0.96
N ALA A 69 13.98 -17.57 1.42
CA ALA A 69 15.44 -17.58 1.45
C ALA A 69 16.07 -17.47 0.05
N SER A 70 15.34 -17.94 -0.97
CA SER A 70 15.72 -17.82 -2.38
C SER A 70 15.35 -16.47 -3.00
N TYR A 71 14.67 -15.58 -2.27
CA TYR A 71 14.25 -14.29 -2.79
C TYR A 71 15.45 -13.40 -3.11
N SER A 72 15.72 -13.21 -4.40
CA SER A 72 16.68 -12.22 -4.89
C SER A 72 16.04 -10.84 -4.99
N HIS A 73 16.86 -9.79 -4.90
CA HIS A 73 16.44 -8.40 -5.05
C HIS A 73 15.63 -8.16 -6.34
N GLY A 74 14.48 -7.48 -6.22
CA GLY A 74 13.78 -6.90 -7.37
C GLY A 74 12.89 -7.84 -8.17
N VAL A 75 12.66 -9.07 -7.68
CA VAL A 75 11.78 -10.05 -8.36
C VAL A 75 10.32 -9.74 -8.08
N TRP A 76 9.52 -9.62 -9.14
CA TRP A 76 8.08 -9.42 -9.09
C TRP A 76 7.34 -10.72 -8.77
N LEU A 77 6.53 -10.69 -7.73
CA LEU A 77 5.69 -11.82 -7.30
C LEU A 77 4.22 -11.43 -7.35
N PRO A 78 3.30 -12.31 -7.79
CA PRO A 78 1.88 -12.06 -7.66
C PRO A 78 1.54 -11.72 -6.21
N ILE A 79 0.79 -10.64 -5.97
CA ILE A 79 0.54 -10.12 -4.63
C ILE A 79 -0.17 -11.15 -3.73
N GLN A 80 -1.07 -11.96 -4.30
CA GLN A 80 -1.77 -13.03 -3.60
C GLN A 80 -0.80 -14.14 -3.17
N SER A 81 0.07 -14.59 -4.08
CA SER A 81 1.09 -15.62 -3.78
C SER A 81 2.06 -15.14 -2.70
N ALA A 82 2.54 -13.89 -2.81
CA ALA A 82 3.44 -13.30 -1.83
C ALA A 82 2.81 -13.19 -0.45
N ARG A 83 1.50 -12.90 -0.38
CA ARG A 83 0.72 -12.88 0.86
C ARG A 83 0.52 -14.28 1.44
N GLU A 84 0.06 -15.23 0.63
CA GLU A 84 -0.24 -16.60 1.07
C GLU A 84 0.99 -17.37 1.53
N SER A 85 2.13 -17.14 0.86
CA SER A 85 3.41 -17.78 1.15
C SER A 85 4.29 -16.98 2.11
N PHE A 86 3.76 -15.94 2.74
CA PHE A 86 4.52 -15.12 3.68
C PHE A 86 5.00 -15.96 4.87
N ASP A 87 6.24 -15.73 5.32
CA ASP A 87 6.89 -16.56 6.33
C ASP A 87 6.05 -16.66 7.61
N SER A 88 5.72 -17.90 8.00
CA SER A 88 4.91 -18.18 9.18
C SER A 88 5.60 -17.76 10.48
N THR A 89 6.94 -17.75 10.51
CA THR A 89 7.73 -17.25 11.66
C THR A 89 7.58 -15.74 11.85
N LEU A 90 7.27 -15.01 10.78
CA LEU A 90 6.94 -13.57 10.82
C LEU A 90 5.44 -13.33 11.05
N GLY A 91 4.61 -14.38 11.07
CA GLY A 91 3.17 -14.31 11.29
C GLY A 91 2.30 -14.53 10.05
N GLY A 92 2.88 -15.00 8.94
CA GLY A 92 2.13 -15.47 7.77
C GLY A 92 1.33 -14.37 7.05
N PRO A 93 0.21 -14.71 6.39
CA PRO A 93 -0.58 -13.76 5.61
C PRO A 93 -1.02 -12.51 6.38
N SER A 94 -1.37 -12.65 7.66
CA SER A 94 -1.75 -11.52 8.51
C SER A 94 -0.57 -10.56 8.78
N ALA A 95 0.65 -11.07 8.78
CA ALA A 95 1.84 -10.24 8.92
C ALA A 95 2.20 -9.52 7.62
N PHE A 96 1.95 -10.15 6.46
CA PHE A 96 2.01 -9.45 5.16
C PHE A 96 1.07 -8.24 5.14
N ASP A 97 -0.18 -8.43 5.56
CA ASP A 97 -1.18 -7.35 5.59
C ASP A 97 -0.71 -6.20 6.49
N LYS A 98 -0.25 -6.52 7.71
CA LYS A 98 0.28 -5.52 8.66
C LYS A 98 1.50 -4.79 8.10
N TRP A 99 2.40 -5.49 7.43
CA TRP A 99 3.58 -4.89 6.81
C TRP A 99 3.18 -3.89 5.72
N VAL A 100 2.33 -4.30 4.78
CA VAL A 100 1.87 -3.41 3.70
C VAL A 100 1.09 -2.22 4.28
N ILE A 101 0.13 -2.43 5.17
CA ILE A 101 -0.64 -1.35 5.81
C ILE A 101 0.29 -0.39 6.58
N GLY A 102 1.30 -0.90 7.27
CA GLY A 102 2.31 -0.10 7.96
C GLY A 102 3.14 0.78 7.01
N THR A 103 3.34 0.34 5.77
CA THR A 103 4.00 1.16 4.74
C THR A 103 3.08 2.22 4.11
N LEU A 104 1.76 2.03 4.20
CA LEU A 104 0.73 2.95 3.69
C LEU A 104 0.24 3.97 4.73
N THR A 105 0.69 3.85 5.99
CA THR A 105 0.21 4.67 7.10
C THR A 105 1.36 5.24 7.93
N VAL A 106 1.05 6.26 8.74
CA VAL A 106 1.94 6.79 9.77
C VAL A 106 1.38 6.37 11.12
N SER A 107 2.13 5.54 11.86
CA SER A 107 1.74 5.09 13.18
C SER A 107 2.05 6.13 14.27
N PRO A 108 1.35 6.10 15.43
CA PRO A 108 1.70 6.95 16.57
C PRO A 108 3.14 6.75 17.07
N ALA A 109 3.64 5.52 17.05
CA ALA A 109 5.03 5.24 17.44
C ALA A 109 6.03 5.92 16.48
N GLU A 110 5.74 5.93 15.18
CA GLU A 110 6.55 6.69 14.22
C GLU A 110 6.46 8.19 14.47
N ALA A 111 5.25 8.73 14.61
CA ALA A 111 5.03 10.17 14.78
C ALA A 111 5.68 10.72 16.06
N TYR A 112 5.59 10.00 17.17
CA TYR A 112 5.99 10.52 18.49
C TYR A 112 7.32 9.98 19.02
N GLN A 113 7.85 8.87 18.47
CA GLN A 113 9.06 8.23 19.00
C GLN A 113 10.19 8.21 17.96
N THR A 114 10.05 7.45 16.86
CA THR A 114 11.17 7.17 15.96
C THR A 114 11.39 8.28 14.91
N HIS A 115 10.32 8.93 14.46
CA HIS A 115 10.33 10.00 13.45
C HIS A 115 9.94 11.37 14.05
N ASN A 116 10.37 11.62 15.28
CA ASN A 116 10.07 12.79 16.12
C ASN A 116 10.62 14.17 15.65
N THR A 117 10.95 14.33 14.37
CA THR A 117 11.38 15.61 13.79
C THR A 117 10.64 15.83 12.49
N THR A 118 10.43 17.09 12.09
CA THR A 118 9.77 17.46 10.83
C THR A 118 10.39 16.71 9.65
N THR A 119 11.72 16.69 9.53
CA THR A 119 12.39 15.99 8.43
C THR A 119 12.14 14.48 8.42
N LYS A 120 12.19 13.82 9.58
CA LYS A 120 11.96 12.37 9.67
C LYS A 120 10.51 12.03 9.35
N ILE A 121 9.55 12.75 9.94
CA ILE A 121 8.13 12.45 9.72
C ILE A 121 7.70 12.76 8.29
N TRP A 122 8.22 13.83 7.67
CA TRP A 122 7.97 14.12 6.26
C TRP A 122 8.51 13.02 5.34
N ARG A 123 9.70 12.47 5.63
CA ARG A 123 10.23 11.34 4.87
C ARG A 123 9.31 10.12 4.96
N LYS A 124 8.82 9.78 6.16
CA LYS A 124 7.86 8.69 6.34
C LYS A 124 6.54 8.99 5.61
N PHE A 125 5.99 10.19 5.81
CA PHE A 125 4.75 10.63 5.13
C PHE A 125 4.88 10.56 3.61
N GLN A 126 5.96 11.06 3.00
CA GLN A 126 6.17 10.95 1.55
C GLN A 126 6.29 9.49 1.09
N SER A 127 6.93 8.63 1.90
CA SER A 127 7.04 7.21 1.56
C SER A 127 5.69 6.51 1.47
N THR A 128 4.66 6.92 2.24
CA THR A 128 3.32 6.32 2.11
C THR A 128 2.72 6.59 0.73
N PHE A 129 2.92 7.78 0.17
CA PHE A 129 2.45 8.12 -1.19
C PHE A 129 3.26 7.42 -2.28
N LEU A 130 4.58 7.25 -2.09
CA LEU A 130 5.40 6.50 -3.03
C LEU A 130 4.91 5.04 -3.16
N VAL A 131 4.55 4.42 -2.03
CA VAL A 131 4.04 3.06 -2.00
C VAL A 131 2.58 2.98 -2.49
N SER A 132 1.73 3.93 -2.09
CA SER A 132 0.29 3.89 -2.42
C SER A 132 -0.02 4.26 -3.87
N HIS A 133 0.80 5.10 -4.51
CA HIS A 133 0.57 5.60 -5.86
C HIS A 133 0.29 4.48 -6.90
N PRO A 134 1.16 3.46 -7.07
CA PRO A 134 0.89 2.38 -8.03
C PRO A 134 -0.36 1.55 -7.72
N LEU A 135 -0.81 1.50 -6.46
CA LEU A 135 -2.06 0.85 -6.07
C LEU A 135 -3.25 1.68 -6.53
N ILE A 136 -3.30 2.95 -6.13
CA ILE A 136 -4.45 3.84 -6.33
C ILE A 136 -4.67 4.12 -7.82
N TYR A 137 -3.60 4.42 -8.56
CA TYR A 137 -3.69 4.84 -9.97
C TYR A 137 -3.70 3.66 -10.96
N HIS A 138 -3.73 2.42 -10.47
CA HIS A 138 -4.04 1.29 -11.34
C HIS A 138 -5.51 1.39 -11.77
N ALA A 139 -5.77 1.48 -13.07
CA ALA A 139 -7.10 1.84 -13.60
C ALA A 139 -8.27 0.97 -13.06
N PRO A 140 -8.14 -0.36 -12.90
CA PRO A 140 -9.15 -1.19 -12.24
C PRO A 140 -9.42 -0.83 -10.76
N ILE A 141 -8.41 -0.40 -10.01
CA ILE A 141 -8.54 -0.02 -8.59
C ILE A 141 -9.07 1.40 -8.45
N TRP A 142 -8.69 2.31 -9.37
CA TRP A 142 -9.03 3.72 -9.29
C TRP A 142 -10.53 3.98 -9.13
N HIS A 143 -11.37 3.32 -9.94
CA HIS A 143 -12.82 3.48 -9.86
C HIS A 143 -13.36 3.10 -8.48
N ASP A 144 -12.96 1.94 -7.97
CA ASP A 144 -13.45 1.42 -6.70
C ASP A 144 -12.90 2.22 -5.51
N TYR A 145 -11.69 2.77 -5.64
CA TYR A 145 -11.11 3.70 -4.69
C TYR A 145 -11.95 4.98 -4.55
N ILE A 146 -12.29 5.63 -5.68
CA ILE A 146 -13.16 6.82 -5.68
C ILE A 146 -14.52 6.50 -5.09
N HIS A 147 -15.11 5.38 -5.50
CA HIS A 147 -16.39 4.94 -4.97
C HIS A 147 -16.34 4.76 -3.44
N GLN A 148 -15.32 4.07 -2.94
CA GLN A 148 -15.13 3.87 -1.50
C GLN A 148 -14.98 5.20 -0.75
N PHE A 149 -14.20 6.16 -1.28
CA PHE A 149 -14.04 7.48 -0.68
C PHE A 149 -15.38 8.22 -0.54
N LEU A 150 -16.21 8.19 -1.58
CA LEU A 150 -17.52 8.83 -1.57
C LEU A 150 -18.47 8.14 -0.57
N ILE A 151 -18.49 6.81 -0.54
CA ILE A 151 -19.30 6.05 0.41
C ILE A 151 -18.90 6.37 1.86
N SER A 152 -17.61 6.30 2.19
CA SER A 152 -17.15 6.61 3.56
C SER A 152 -17.40 8.08 3.94
N SER A 153 -17.39 9.00 2.97
CA SER A 153 -17.74 10.40 3.21
C SER A 153 -19.22 10.55 3.59
N ILE A 154 -20.11 9.86 2.86
CA ILE A 154 -21.55 9.87 3.13
C ILE A 154 -21.85 9.27 4.51
N GLU A 155 -21.22 8.14 4.84
CA GLU A 155 -21.36 7.48 6.14
C GLU A 155 -20.92 8.38 7.31
N ASP A 156 -19.91 9.21 7.08
CA ASP A 156 -19.42 10.21 8.04
C ASP A 156 -20.27 11.50 8.07
N GLY A 157 -21.36 11.56 7.31
CA GLY A 157 -22.29 12.70 7.25
C GLY A 157 -21.82 13.86 6.37
N ILE A 158 -20.91 13.63 5.43
CA ILE A 158 -20.43 14.60 4.45
C ILE A 158 -21.27 14.49 3.17
N SER A 159 -21.71 15.63 2.63
CA SER A 159 -22.59 15.70 1.45
C SER A 159 -21.92 16.36 0.24
N TYR A 160 -20.73 16.96 0.42
CA TYR A 160 -19.95 17.59 -0.65
C TYR A 160 -18.46 17.49 -0.36
N VAL A 161 -17.64 17.28 -1.39
CA VAL A 161 -16.19 17.14 -1.26
C VAL A 161 -15.45 17.96 -2.32
N GLU A 162 -14.39 18.65 -1.90
CA GLU A 162 -13.39 19.26 -2.79
C GLU A 162 -12.01 18.72 -2.43
N VAL A 163 -11.50 17.82 -3.27
CA VAL A 163 -10.23 17.13 -3.05
C VAL A 163 -9.11 17.68 -3.92
N ARG A 164 -7.87 17.41 -3.51
CA ARG A 164 -6.64 17.78 -4.20
C ARG A 164 -6.17 16.52 -4.90
N ILE A 165 -5.98 16.61 -6.21
CA ILE A 165 -5.62 15.50 -7.08
C ILE A 165 -4.35 15.87 -7.81
N ASN A 166 -3.37 14.98 -7.77
CA ASN A 166 -2.15 15.12 -8.56
C ASN A 166 -2.37 14.45 -9.92
N PHE A 167 -2.45 15.24 -10.98
CA PHE A 167 -2.48 14.72 -12.36
C PHE A 167 -1.04 14.51 -12.82
N PHE A 168 -0.58 13.27 -12.79
CA PHE A 168 0.76 12.91 -13.27
C PHE A 168 0.72 12.68 -14.78
N GLU A 169 1.71 13.23 -15.49
CA GLU A 169 1.94 12.92 -16.91
C GLU A 169 2.42 11.47 -17.04
N ARG A 170 2.00 10.80 -18.13
CA ARG A 170 2.39 9.42 -18.44
C ARG A 170 3.72 9.37 -19.17
#